data_AF-A0A6B0WNT5-F1
#
_entry.id   AF-A0A6B0WNT5-F1
#
_cell.length_a   1.000
_cell.length_b   1.000
_cell.length_c   1.000
_cell.angle_alpha   90.00
_cell.angle_beta   90.00
_cell.angle_gamma   90.00
#
_symmetry.space_group_name_H-M   'P 1'
#
loop_
_entity.id
_entity.type
_entity.pdbx_description
1 polymer ?
#
loop_
_entity_poly.entity_id
_entity_poly.type
_entity_poly.pdbx_seq_one_letter_code
_entity_poly.pdbx_strand_id
1 'polypeptide(L)' 'MDGGFFGLLREGYAPRMEHPMLRVPGGPTVTYGEMDARSALAAGWLGSQGVAAGDRVVVQIP' A
#
# COMPACT_ATOMS: atom_id res chain seq x y z
N MET A 1 9.14 -2.78 -16.14
CA MET A 1 8.07 -3.54 -15.46
C MET A 1 8.59 -3.91 -14.10
N ASP A 2 8.06 -3.29 -13.05
CA ASP A 2 8.33 -3.73 -11.68
C ASP A 2 7.59 -5.06 -11.48
N GLY A 3 8.30 -6.18 -11.64
CA GLY A 3 7.72 -7.53 -11.75
C GLY A 3 7.09 -8.11 -10.46
N GLY A 4 6.88 -7.28 -9.44
CA GLY A 4 6.27 -7.69 -8.17
C GLY A 4 4.76 -7.51 -8.16
N PHE A 5 4.08 -8.18 -7.24
CA PHE A 5 2.62 -8.08 -7.05
C PHE A 5 2.13 -6.63 -6.91
N PHE A 6 2.87 -5.78 -6.18
CA PHE A 6 2.52 -4.36 -6.04
C PHE A 6 2.56 -3.60 -7.39
N GLY A 7 3.55 -3.89 -8.25
CA GLY A 7 3.64 -3.29 -9.58
C GLY A 7 2.42 -3.62 -10.43
N LEU A 8 2.02 -4.90 -10.45
CA LEU A 8 0.80 -5.36 -11.13
C LEU A 8 -0.46 -4.66 -10.59
N LEU A 9 -0.60 -4.53 -9.27
CA LEU A 9 -1.72 -3.82 -8.66
C LEU A 9 -1.74 -2.36 -9.09
N ARG A 10 -0.59 -1.67 -9.01
CA ARG A 10 -0.45 -0.25 -9.34
C ARG A 10 -0.77 0.03 -10.79
N GLU A 11 -0.32 -0.80 -11.72
CA GLU A 11 -0.73 -0.69 -13.13
C GLU A 11 -2.26 -0.77 -13.29
N GLY A 12 -2.90 -1.67 -12.54
CA GLY A 12 -4.35 -1.81 -12.54
C GLY A 12 -5.09 -0.61 -11.96
N TYR A 13 -4.65 -0.06 -10.82
CA TYR A 13 -5.37 1.04 -10.15
C TYR A 13 -4.91 2.45 -10.52
N ALA A 14 -3.79 2.61 -11.24
CA ALA A 14 -3.26 3.94 -11.59
C ALA A 14 -4.29 4.87 -12.27
N PRO A 15 -5.18 4.40 -13.17
CA PRO A 15 -6.21 5.26 -13.75
C PRO A 15 -7.36 5.61 -12.80
N ARG A 16 -7.37 5.07 -11.57
CA ARG A 16 -8.50 5.08 -10.63
C ARG A 16 -8.14 5.68 -9.27
N MET A 17 -7.15 6.57 -9.20
CA MET A 17 -6.66 7.11 -7.92
C MET A 17 -7.76 7.74 -7.05
N GLU A 18 -8.75 8.38 -7.66
CA GLU A 18 -9.87 9.01 -6.95
C GLU A 18 -11.02 8.04 -6.60
N HIS A 19 -10.96 6.78 -7.05
CA HIS A 19 -12.01 5.81 -6.80
C HIS A 19 -11.90 5.24 -5.38
N PRO A 20 -13.05 4.94 -4.72
CA PRO A 20 -13.07 4.20 -3.46
C PRO A 20 -12.35 2.85 -3.57
N MET A 21 -11.45 2.58 -2.62
CA MET A 21 -10.75 1.30 -2.47
C MET A 21 -11.20 0.57 -1.20
N LEU A 22 -11.26 1.28 -0.07
CA LEU A 22 -11.59 0.71 1.23
C LEU A 22 -12.70 1.52 1.90
N ARG A 23 -13.74 0.85 2.38
CA ARG A 23 -14.79 1.45 3.21
C ARG A 23 -14.64 0.94 4.64
N VAL A 24 -14.32 1.85 5.55
CA VAL A 24 -14.18 1.52 6.98
C VAL A 24 -15.55 1.68 7.65
N PRO A 25 -16.06 0.68 8.40
CA PRO A 25 -17.30 0.82 9.16
C PRO A 25 -17.23 2.03 10.11
N GLY A 26 -18.16 2.98 9.96
CA GLY A 26 -18.18 4.21 10.76
C GLY A 26 -17.02 5.19 10.49
N GLY A 27 -16.16 4.90 9.51
CA GLY A 27 -15.00 5.71 9.15
C GLY A 27 -15.08 6.30 7.74
N PRO A 28 -14.09 7.11 7.35
CA PRO A 28 -14.02 7.65 5.99
C PRO A 28 -13.81 6.54 4.95
N THR A 29 -14.28 6.79 3.74
CA THR A 29 -13.86 5.99 2.57
C THR A 29 -12.45 6.38 2.20
N VAL A 30 -11.59 5.39 1.93
CA VAL A 30 -10.22 5.58 1.48
C VAL A 30 -10.15 5.32 -0.02
N THR A 31 -9.55 6.23 -0.77
CA THR A 31 -9.34 6.08 -2.22
C THR A 31 -8.10 5.25 -2.55
N TYR A 32 -7.97 4.81 -3.80
CA TYR A 32 -6.75 4.13 -4.26
C TYR A 32 -5.51 5.02 -4.10
N GLY A 33 -5.61 6.32 -4.41
CA GLY A 33 -4.50 7.26 -4.27
C GLY A 33 -4.08 7.46 -2.81
N GLU A 34 -5.04 7.55 -1.89
CA GLU A 34 -4.75 7.64 -0.46
C GLU A 34 -4.08 6.37 0.07
N MET A 35 -4.52 5.19 -0.38
CA MET A 35 -3.89 3.93 0.00
C MET A 35 -2.48 3.77 -0.60
N ASP A 36 -2.26 4.15 -1.86
CA ASP A 36 -0.94 4.16 -2.51
C ASP A 36 0.04 5.04 -1.73
N ALA A 37 -0.38 6.25 -1.35
CA ALA A 37 0.43 7.16 -0.53
C ALA A 37 0.75 6.57 0.85
N ARG A 38 -0.23 5.96 1.54
CA ARG A 38 -0.01 5.27 2.82
C ARG A 38 0.93 4.08 2.68
N SER A 39 0.80 3.30 1.61
CA SER A 39 1.68 2.17 1.30
C SER A 39 3.12 2.63 1.07
N ALA A 40 3.32 3.72 0.31
CA ALA A 40 4.63 4.31 0.09
C ALA A 40 5.28 4.81 1.39
N LEU A 41 4.50 5.44 2.29
CA LEU A 41 4.97 5.85 3.61
C LEU A 41 5.41 4.64 4.46
N ALA A 42 4.62 3.57 4.47
CA ALA A 42 4.96 2.33 5.18
C ALA A 42 6.23 1.68 4.61
N ALA A 43 6.37 1.62 3.28
CA ALA A 43 7.57 1.10 2.63
C ALA A 43 8.82 1.93 2.98
N GLY A 44 8.72 3.25 2.96
CA GLY A 44 9.80 4.15 3.38
C GLY A 44 10.19 3.97 4.85
N TRP A 45 9.19 3.79 5.73
CA TRP A 45 9.44 3.48 7.14
C TRP A 45 10.12 2.12 7.33
N LEU A 46 9.66 1.06 6.65
CA LEU A 46 10.32 -0.25 6.72
C LEU A 46 11.78 -0.17 6.24
N GLY A 47 12.04 0.54 5.14
CA GLY A 47 13.40 0.78 4.65
C GLY A 47 14.26 1.53 5.68
N SER A 48 13.68 2.49 6.42
CA SER A 48 14.41 3.21 7.48
C SER A 48 14.70 2.33 8.70
N GLN A 49 13.96 1.24 8.90
CA GLN A 49 14.26 0.22 9.91
C GLN A 49 15.27 -0.84 9.43
N GLY A 50 15.79 -0.72 8.22
CA GLY A 50 16.77 -1.65 7.64
C GLY A 50 16.18 -2.89 6.97
N VAL A 51 14.87 -2.92 6.73
CA VAL A 51 14.22 -4.02 6.00
C VAL A 51 14.69 -4.03 4.55
N ALA A 52 15.17 -5.18 4.08
CA ALA A 52 15.62 -5.40 2.72
C ALA A 52 14.72 -6.40 1.96
N ALA A 53 14.91 -6.49 0.64
CA ALA A 53 14.21 -7.46 -0.18
C ALA A 53 14.53 -8.90 0.28
N GLY A 54 13.47 -9.68 0.55
CA GLY A 54 13.58 -11.05 1.06
C GLY A 54 13.48 -11.18 2.58
N ASP A 55 13.55 -10.06 3.32
CA ASP A 55 13.31 -10.07 4.77
C ASP A 55 11.84 -10.34 5.10
N ARG A 56 11.62 -10.91 6.28
CA ARG A 56 10.28 -11.16 6.80
C ARG A 56 9.88 -10.04 7.74
N VAL A 57 8.73 -9.42 7.49
CA VAL A 57 8.10 -8.44 8.38
C VAL A 57 6.94 -9.13 9.10
N VAL A 58 7.04 -9.24 10.42
CA VAL A 58 5.97 -9.81 11.25
C VAL A 58 4.99 -8.69 11.59
N VAL A 59 3.70 -8.92 11.33
CA VAL A 59 2.62 -7.98 11.66
C VAL A 59 1.66 -8.66 12.62
N GLN A 60 1.50 -8.08 13.81
CA GLN A 60 0.48 -8.48 14.77
C GLN A 60 -0.52 -7.32 14.90
N ILE A 61 -1.78 -7.61 14.63
CA ILE A 61 -2.92 -6.70 14.82
C ILE A 61 -3.91 -7.32 15.82
N PRO A 62 -4.75 -6.52 16.49
CA PRO A 62 -5.80 -7.02 17.37
C PRO A 62 -6.77 -7.99 16.70
#